data_AF-A0A6S7FQS5-F1
#
_entry.id   AF-A0A6S7FQS5-F1
#
_cell.length_a   1.000
_cell.length_b   1.000
_cell.length_c   1.000
_cell.angle_alpha   90.00
_cell.angle_beta   90.00
_cell.angle_gamma   90.00
#
_symmetry.space_group_name_H-M   'P 1'
#
loop_
_entity.id
_entity.type
_entity.pdbx_description
1 polymer ?
#
loop_
_entity_poly.entity_id
_entity_poly.type
_entity_poly.pdbx_seq_one_letter_code
_entity_poly.pdbx_strand_id
1 'polypeptide(L)' 'MSKFKTIKDRLPVLTLFNSSSKNEEPIDERLKPEQFSLLKTVRHGFPYKPTCLAYDPLQKLLAIGTAKGCIN' A
#
# COMPACT_ATOMS: atom_id res chain seq x y z
N MET A 1 -11.24 -30.42 -51.36
CA MET A 1 -11.88 -29.15 -50.96
C MET A 1 -11.96 -29.10 -49.43
N SER A 2 -11.39 -28.06 -48.79
CA SER A 2 -11.53 -27.67 -47.36
C SER A 2 -11.09 -28.68 -46.29
N LYS A 3 -10.36 -28.37 -45.21
CA LYS A 3 -9.81 -27.12 -44.63
C LYS A 3 -8.72 -27.57 -43.64
N PHE A 4 -7.50 -27.06 -43.76
CA PHE A 4 -6.46 -27.27 -42.75
C PHE A 4 -6.75 -26.38 -41.53
N LYS A 5 -6.81 -26.99 -40.34
CA LYS A 5 -6.91 -26.26 -39.06
C LYS A 5 -5.51 -25.79 -38.65
N THR A 6 -5.33 -24.48 -38.59
CA THR A 6 -4.13 -23.81 -38.09
C THR A 6 -3.89 -24.17 -36.63
N ILE A 7 -2.77 -24.85 -36.37
CA ILE A 7 -2.18 -25.01 -35.03
C ILE A 7 -1.71 -23.62 -34.61
N LYS A 8 -2.54 -22.96 -33.80
CA LYS A 8 -2.32 -21.63 -33.24
C LYS A 8 -1.51 -21.67 -31.93
N ASP A 9 -0.90 -22.82 -31.62
CA ASP A 9 -0.22 -23.07 -30.38
C ASP A 9 1.23 -23.46 -30.65
N ARG A 10 2.13 -22.47 -30.70
CA ARG A 10 3.56 -22.50 -30.28
C ARG A 10 4.28 -21.24 -30.79
N LEU A 11 4.23 -20.22 -29.94
CA LEU A 11 5.14 -19.07 -29.77
C LEU A 11 6.22 -18.81 -30.85
N PRO A 12 6.31 -17.54 -31.28
CA PRO A 12 7.53 -16.78 -31.14
C PRO A 12 7.27 -15.70 -30.07
N VAL A 13 7.83 -15.81 -28.86
CA VAL A 13 9.04 -15.05 -28.50
C VAL A 13 9.54 -14.27 -29.72
N LEU A 14 9.10 -13.01 -29.85
CA LEU A 14 9.67 -11.88 -30.60
C LEU A 14 8.56 -10.87 -30.95
N THR A 15 7.93 -10.31 -29.92
CA THR A 15 7.24 -9.01 -30.04
C THR A 15 7.62 -8.09 -28.88
N LEU A 16 8.89 -8.19 -28.45
CA LEU A 16 9.52 -7.10 -27.72
C LEU A 16 9.87 -6.03 -28.77
N PHE A 17 9.37 -4.82 -28.58
CA PHE A 17 9.49 -3.65 -29.48
C PHE A 17 8.55 -3.61 -30.69
N ASN A 18 7.23 -3.63 -30.44
CA ASN A 18 6.39 -2.74 -31.24
C ASN A 18 6.48 -1.35 -30.59
N SER A 19 7.31 -0.47 -31.16
CA SER A 19 7.23 0.97 -30.91
C SER A 19 5.94 1.50 -31.54
N SER A 20 4.80 1.11 -30.97
CA SER A 20 3.53 1.76 -31.22
C SER A 20 3.67 3.19 -30.74
N SER A 21 3.77 4.10 -31.70
CA SER A 21 3.36 5.51 -31.63
C SER A 21 2.97 5.94 -30.22
N LYS A 22 3.81 6.77 -29.59
CA LYS A 22 3.47 7.51 -28.37
C LYS A 22 2.24 8.37 -28.64
N ASN A 23 1.06 7.77 -28.62
CA ASN A 23 -0.15 8.48 -28.25
C ASN A 23 0.00 8.66 -26.75
N GLU A 24 0.59 9.81 -26.37
CA GLU A 24 0.57 10.23 -24.98
C GLU A 24 -0.90 10.47 -24.63
N GLU A 25 -1.52 9.48 -23.97
CA GLU A 25 -2.78 9.69 -23.26
C GLU A 25 -2.62 10.97 -22.43
N PRO A 26 -3.52 11.96 -22.57
CA PRO A 26 -3.38 13.22 -21.87
C PRO A 26 -3.33 12.93 -20.37
N ILE A 27 -2.20 13.22 -19.74
CA ILE A 27 -2.03 13.06 -18.30
C ILE A 27 -2.99 14.04 -17.64
N ASP A 28 -3.98 13.52 -16.93
CA ASP A 28 -4.92 14.32 -16.14
C ASP A 28 -4.17 14.85 -14.90
N GLU A 29 -3.64 16.06 -15.00
CA GLU A 29 -2.88 16.73 -13.93
C GLU A 29 -3.79 17.18 -12.77
N ARG A 30 -5.12 17.02 -12.89
CA ARG A 30 -6.06 17.36 -11.83
C ARG A 30 -6.10 16.26 -10.77
N LEU A 31 -5.65 16.64 -9.58
CA LEU A 31 -5.76 15.83 -8.38
C LEU A 31 -7.22 15.59 -8.01
N LYS A 32 -7.60 14.32 -7.85
CA LYS A 32 -8.95 13.85 -7.51
C LYS A 32 -9.05 13.57 -6.01
N PRO A 33 -10.19 13.83 -5.36
CA PRO A 33 -10.33 13.65 -3.91
C PRO A 33 -10.09 12.20 -3.47
N GLU A 34 -10.37 11.21 -4.32
CA GLU A 34 -10.14 9.78 -4.04
C GLU A 34 -8.65 9.43 -3.89
N GLN A 35 -7.75 10.30 -4.36
CA GLN A 35 -6.30 10.14 -4.22
C GLN A 35 -5.79 10.58 -2.84
N PHE A 36 -6.64 11.20 -2.01
CA PHE A 36 -6.26 11.70 -0.69
C PHE A 36 -7.09 11.08 0.41
N SER A 37 -6.43 10.76 1.52
CA SER A 37 -7.10 10.40 2.76
C SER A 37 -6.45 11.14 3.91
N LEU A 38 -7.28 11.75 4.76
CA LEU A 38 -6.81 12.35 6.00
C LEU A 38 -6.92 11.31 7.12
N LEU A 39 -5.78 10.86 7.62
CA LEU A 39 -5.71 9.87 8.69
C LEU A 39 -4.90 10.42 9.87
N LYS A 40 -5.35 10.11 11.09
CA LYS A 40 -4.56 10.33 12.30
C LYS A 40 -3.51 9.22 12.40
N THR A 41 -2.24 9.60 12.33
CA THR A 41 -1.13 8.64 12.27
C THR A 41 -0.67 8.23 13.66
N VAL A 42 -0.30 9.20 14.50
CA VAL A 42 0.27 8.94 15.83
C VAL A 42 -0.24 9.92 16.87
N ARG A 43 -0.15 9.50 18.13
CA ARG A 43 -0.37 10.34 19.31
C ARG A 43 0.99 10.78 19.82
N HIS A 44 1.14 12.07 20.14
CA HIS A 44 2.35 12.62 20.74
C HIS A 44 2.06 13.02 22.19
N GLY A 45 3.13 13.12 22.99
CA GLY A 45 3.06 13.49 24.40
C GLY A 45 2.75 12.31 25.32
N PHE A 46 2.49 12.63 26.58
CA PHE A 46 2.27 11.63 27.62
C PHE A 46 0.77 11.26 27.73
N PRO A 47 0.41 9.98 27.98
CA PRO A 47 -0.97 9.56 28.11
C PRO A 47 -1.71 10.27 29.25
N TYR A 48 -2.97 10.64 29.02
CA TYR A 48 -3.80 11.27 30.05
C TYR A 48 -4.22 10.26 31.13
N LYS A 49 -4.05 10.63 32.41
CA LYS A 49 -4.37 9.79 33.59
C LYS A 49 -3.74 8.40 33.52
N PRO A 50 -2.40 8.30 33.61
CA PRO A 50 -1.74 7.00 33.76
C PRO A 50 -2.18 6.37 35.09
N THR A 51 -2.38 5.05 35.10
CA THR A 51 -2.78 4.31 36.30
C THR A 51 -1.88 3.12 36.59
N CYS A 52 -1.19 2.57 35.58
CA CYS A 52 -0.24 1.49 35.76
C CYS A 52 0.94 1.59 34.78
N LEU A 53 2.03 0.91 35.13
CA LEU A 53 3.29 0.89 34.40
C LEU A 53 3.93 -0.49 34.51
N ALA A 54 4.49 -0.99 33.40
CA ALA A 54 5.28 -2.22 33.37
C ALA A 54 6.53 -2.01 32.50
N TYR A 55 7.66 -2.54 32.94
CA TYR A 55 8.94 -2.45 32.24
C TYR A 55 9.55 -3.84 32.06
N ASP A 56 9.97 -4.16 30.84
CA ASP A 56 10.77 -5.36 30.53
C ASP A 56 12.26 -4.96 30.37
N PRO A 57 13.14 -5.38 31.29
CA PRO A 57 14.56 -5.03 31.24
C PRO A 57 15.34 -5.72 30.12
N LEU A 58 14.90 -6.88 29.63
CA LEU A 58 15.60 -7.60 28.56
C LEU A 58 15.35 -6.92 27.22
N GLN A 59 14.08 -6.61 26.93
CA GLN A 59 13.68 -5.97 25.68
C GLN A 59 13.76 -4.44 25.72
N LYS A 60 13.93 -3.86 26.92
CA LYS A 60 13.92 -2.41 27.17
C LYS A 60 12.61 -1.76 26.70
N LEU A 61 11.50 -2.45 26.96
CA LEU A 61 10.16 -1.99 26.60
C LEU A 61 9.44 -1.45 27.82
N LEU A 62 8.70 -0.36 27.63
CA LEU A 62 7.87 0.27 28.64
C LEU A 62 6.42 0.24 28.16
N ALA A 63 5.52 -0.27 28.98
CA ALA A 63 4.08 -0.23 28.76
C ALA A 63 3.43 0.69 29.80
N ILE A 64 2.56 1.60 29.35
CA ILE A 64 1.83 2.54 30.20
C ILE A 64 0.33 2.33 30.04
N GLY A 65 -0.34 1.93 31.11
CA GLY A 65 -1.80 1.82 31.15
C GLY A 65 -2.46 3.08 31.69
N THR A 66 -3.61 3.43 31.11
CA THR A 66 -4.41 4.61 31.49
C THR A 66 -5.73 4.22 32.15
N ALA A 67 -6.34 5.14 32.90
CA ALA A 67 -7.65 4.95 33.53
C ALA A 67 -8.78 4.62 32.55
N LYS A 68 -8.60 4.91 31.24
CA LYS A 68 -9.55 4.56 30.17
C LYS A 68 -9.35 3.15 29.61
N GLY A 69 -8.40 2.38 30.15
CA GLY A 69 -8.07 1.03 29.67
C GLY A 69 -7.18 0.99 28.42
N CYS A 70 -6.61 2.12 28.00
CA CYS A 70 -5.64 2.14 26.89
C CYS A 70 -4.25 1.74 27.39
N ILE A 71 -3.54 0.93 26.62
CA ILE A 71 -2.12 0.60 26.78
C ILE A 71 -1.36 1.35 25.69
N ASN A 72 -0.35 2.12 26.08
CA ASN A 72 0.58 2.79 25.17
C ASN A 72 1.98 2.21 25.30
#